data_AF-A0A4R7CXB8-F1
#
_entry.id   AF-A0A4R7CXB8-F1
#
_cell.length_a   1.000
_cell.length_b   1.000
_cell.length_c   1.000
_cell.angle_alpha   90.00
_cell.angle_beta   90.00
_cell.angle_gamma   90.00
#
_symmetry.space_group_name_H-M   'P 1'
#
loop_
_entity.id
_entity.type
_entity.pdbx_description
1 polymer ?
#
loop_
_entity_poly.entity_id
_entity_poly.type
_entity_poly.pdbx_seq_one_letter_code
_entity_poly.pdbx_strand_id
1 'polypeptide(L)'
;MKKNLLLLLAAGLALTACEKENEPNSIEKNTNLEMISIKGNLYPKDSIMVEFSKGLGMDTKEFDFEQDRELFVLKNYYLELTPETYLILK
;
A
#
# COMPACT_ATOMS: atom_id res chain seq x y z
N MET A 1 -61.01 18.33 -15.49
CA MET A 1 -59.75 18.49 -14.74
C MET A 1 -59.10 19.79 -15.20
N LYS A 2 -58.84 20.72 -14.27
CA LYS A 2 -58.47 22.11 -14.54
C LYS A 2 -56.94 22.25 -14.65
N LYS A 3 -56.51 22.87 -15.77
CA LYS A 3 -55.49 23.93 -15.92
C LYS A 3 -54.11 23.82 -15.23
N ASN A 4 -53.10 23.93 -16.10
CA ASN A 4 -52.01 24.93 -16.06
C ASN A 4 -50.89 24.72 -15.02
N LEU A 5 -49.66 24.51 -15.49
CA LEU A 5 -48.69 25.56 -15.86
C LEU A 5 -47.97 26.10 -14.61
N LEU A 6 -46.86 25.47 -14.26
CA LEU A 6 -45.78 26.09 -13.49
C LEU A 6 -44.48 25.54 -14.10
N LEU A 7 -43.88 26.32 -15.00
CA LEU A 7 -42.72 27.19 -14.72
C LEU A 7 -41.45 26.36 -14.56
N LEU A 8 -40.59 26.31 -15.59
CA LEU A 8 -39.43 27.23 -15.70
C LEU A 8 -38.56 27.18 -14.44
N LEU A 9 -37.55 26.31 -14.46
CA LEU A 9 -36.28 26.60 -13.80
C LEU A 9 -35.15 26.04 -14.68
N ALA A 10 -34.95 26.69 -15.82
CA ALA A 10 -33.70 26.65 -16.56
C ALA A 10 -32.81 27.76 -15.99
N ALA A 11 -31.73 27.38 -15.32
CA ALA A 11 -30.50 28.15 -15.04
C ALA A 11 -29.84 27.40 -13.88
N GLY A 12 -28.71 26.72 -14.06
CA GLY A 12 -27.45 27.33 -14.45
C GLY A 12 -26.52 27.25 -13.23
N LEU A 13 -25.20 27.18 -13.48
CA LEU A 13 -24.10 26.88 -12.56
C LEU A 13 -23.84 25.37 -12.49
N ALA A 14 -23.07 24.79 -13.42
CA ALA A 14 -21.65 25.02 -13.68
C ALA A 14 -20.78 24.74 -12.43
N LEU A 15 -19.88 23.76 -12.60
CA LEU A 15 -18.61 23.61 -11.89
C LEU A 15 -18.68 23.17 -10.42
N THR A 16 -18.87 21.87 -10.19
CA THR A 16 -18.18 21.18 -9.07
C THR A 16 -16.93 20.50 -9.61
N ALA A 17 -16.01 21.31 -10.12
CA ALA A 17 -14.60 20.95 -10.23
C ALA A 17 -13.90 21.39 -8.94
N CYS A 18 -13.03 20.54 -8.43
CA CYS A 18 -12.12 20.77 -7.31
C CYS A 18 -12.79 21.04 -5.95
N GLU A 19 -13.01 19.96 -5.19
CA GLU A 19 -12.72 19.99 -3.76
C GLU A 19 -12.36 18.58 -3.30
N LYS A 20 -11.08 18.25 -3.46
CA LYS A 20 -10.37 17.46 -2.46
C LYS A 20 -8.90 17.84 -2.48
N GLU A 21 -8.62 18.99 -1.89
CA GLU A 21 -7.37 19.21 -1.18
C GLU A 21 -7.26 18.11 -0.12
N ASN A 22 -6.71 16.97 -0.53
CA ASN A 22 -5.98 16.13 0.38
C ASN A 22 -4.51 16.40 0.04
N GLU A 23 -4.00 17.55 0.49
CA GLU A 23 -2.60 17.60 0.86
C GLU A 23 -2.44 16.53 1.95
N PRO A 24 -1.74 15.41 1.72
CA PRO A 24 -1.23 14.69 2.85
C PRO A 24 -0.17 15.62 3.42
N ASN A 25 -0.51 16.28 4.52
CA ASN A 25 0.43 16.86 5.47
C ASN A 25 1.75 16.09 5.35
N SER A 26 2.76 16.76 4.80
CA SER A 26 4.14 16.31 4.83
C SER A 26 4.57 16.35 6.29
N ILE A 27 4.09 15.38 7.06
CA ILE A 27 4.82 14.89 8.21
C ILE A 27 6.08 14.31 7.58
N GLU A 28 7.11 15.14 7.53
CA GLU A 28 8.50 14.72 7.40
C GLU A 28 8.81 13.79 8.59
N LYS A 29 8.22 12.60 8.57
CA LYS A 29 8.73 11.49 9.34
C LYS A 29 9.95 11.05 8.55
N ASN A 30 11.09 11.60 8.96
CA ASN A 30 12.40 11.07 8.62
C ASN A 30 12.54 9.69 9.31
N THR A 31 11.62 8.78 8.98
CA THR A 31 11.76 7.35 9.21
C THR A 31 12.80 6.94 8.20
N ASN A 32 13.99 6.64 8.69
CA ASN A 32 15.01 5.94 7.93
C ASN A 32 14.38 4.62 7.47
N LEU A 33 13.77 4.63 6.29
CA LEU A 33 13.06 3.49 5.72
C LEU A 33 14.12 2.52 5.25
N GLU A 34 14.27 1.42 5.98
CA GLU A 34 15.16 0.34 5.58
C GLU A 34 14.67 -0.21 4.23
N MET A 35 15.54 -0.21 3.22
CA MET A 35 15.26 -0.72 1.89
C MET A 35 15.93 -2.08 1.73
N ILE A 36 15.24 -3.02 1.10
CA ILE A 36 15.79 -4.33 0.72
C ILE A 36 15.73 -4.49 -0.80
N SER A 37 16.69 -5.23 -1.34
CA SER A 37 16.67 -5.61 -2.76
C SER A 37 16.15 -7.01 -2.94
N ILE A 38 15.18 -7.18 -3.84
CA ILE A 38 14.69 -8.48 -4.30
C ILE A 38 14.74 -8.46 -5.82
N LYS A 39 15.51 -9.37 -6.43
CA LYS A 39 15.72 -9.45 -7.88
C LYS A 39 16.16 -8.12 -8.50
N GLY A 40 17.01 -7.38 -7.80
CA GLY A 40 17.53 -6.08 -8.25
C GLY A 40 16.56 -4.89 -8.13
N ASN A 41 15.32 -5.09 -7.66
CA ASN A 41 14.39 -4.01 -7.36
C ASN A 41 14.46 -3.65 -5.88
N LEU A 42 14.36 -2.35 -5.56
CA LEU A 42 14.40 -1.86 -4.18
C LEU A 42 12.99 -1.66 -3.64
N TYR A 43 12.73 -2.23 -2.47
CA TYR A 43 11.45 -2.14 -1.78
C TYR A 43 11.64 -1.68 -0.34
N PRO A 44 10.70 -0.90 0.22
CA PRO A 44 10.68 -0.65 1.65
C PRO A 44 10.46 -1.96 2.41
N LYS A 45 11.36 -2.30 3.33
CA LYS A 45 11.33 -3.55 4.08
C LYS A 45 10.00 -3.76 4.81
N ASP A 46 9.50 -2.72 5.47
CA ASP A 46 8.22 -2.79 6.20
C ASP A 46 7.05 -3.18 5.27
N SER A 47 7.00 -2.58 4.08
CA SER A 47 5.97 -2.91 3.08
C SER A 47 6.06 -4.37 2.65
N ILE A 48 7.29 -4.86 2.43
CA ILE A 48 7.53 -6.26 2.07
C ILE A 48 7.14 -7.21 3.21
N MET A 49 7.51 -6.90 4.46
CA MET A 49 7.18 -7.73 5.62
C MET A 49 5.67 -7.83 5.85
N VAL A 50 4.92 -6.75 5.55
CA VAL A 50 3.46 -6.73 5.59
C VAL A 50 2.85 -7.63 4.50
N GLU A 51 3.31 -7.52 3.26
CA GLU A 51 2.82 -8.40 2.19
C GLU A 51 3.21 -9.87 2.44
N PHE A 52 4.41 -10.10 2.96
CA PHE A 52 4.88 -11.43 3.34
C PHE A 52 3.99 -12.05 4.43
N SER A 53 3.60 -11.26 5.42
CA SER A 53 2.67 -11.67 6.48
C SER A 53 1.32 -12.11 5.92
N LYS A 54 0.80 -11.40 4.92
CA LYS A 54 -0.44 -11.77 4.24
C LYS A 54 -0.30 -13.09 3.47
N GLY A 55 0.81 -13.26 2.75
CA GLY A 55 1.08 -14.49 1.99
C GLY A 55 1.25 -15.72 2.89
N LEU A 56 1.87 -15.54 4.05
CA LEU A 56 2.14 -16.63 5.00
C LEU A 56 0.97 -16.90 5.95
N GLY A 57 0.09 -15.92 6.20
CA GLY A 57 -0.99 -16.00 7.17
C GLY A 57 -0.51 -15.92 8.62
N MET A 58 0.66 -15.34 8.87
CA MET A 58 1.33 -15.29 10.19
C MET A 58 1.94 -13.91 10.45
N ASP A 59 2.09 -13.52 11.73
CA ASP A 59 2.89 -12.33 12.09
C ASP A 59 4.36 -12.60 11.79
N THR A 60 4.99 -11.67 11.07
CA THR A 60 6.34 -11.83 10.52
C THR A 60 7.44 -11.22 11.38
N LYS A 61 7.13 -10.77 12.61
CA LYS A 61 8.16 -10.28 13.57
C LYS A 61 9.26 -11.30 13.88
N GLU A 62 8.92 -12.58 13.76
CA GLU A 62 9.86 -13.69 13.94
C GLU A 62 10.73 -13.94 12.71
N PHE A 63 10.53 -13.23 11.59
CA PHE A 63 11.32 -13.38 10.38
C PHE A 63 12.29 -12.22 10.21
N ASP A 64 13.50 -12.55 9.77
CA ASP A 64 14.46 -11.60 9.24
C ASP A 64 14.62 -11.81 7.73
N PHE A 65 14.99 -10.76 7.01
CA PHE A 65 15.33 -10.85 5.59
C PHE A 65 16.85 -10.85 5.42
N GLU A 66 17.37 -11.91 4.81
CA GLU A 66 18.80 -12.06 4.54
C GLU A 66 19.13 -11.58 3.13
N GLN A 67 19.66 -10.35 3.05
CA GLN A 67 19.86 -9.63 1.79
C GLN A 67 20.77 -10.36 0.80
N ASP A 68 21.80 -11.06 1.29
CA ASP A 68 22.79 -11.74 0.43
C ASP A 68 22.18 -12.95 -0.31
N ARG A 69 21.16 -13.58 0.29
CA ARG A 69 20.49 -14.77 -0.26
C ARG A 69 19.09 -14.48 -0.80
N GLU A 70 18.57 -13.28 -0.55
CA GLU A 70 17.18 -12.89 -0.81
C GLU A 70 16.15 -13.85 -0.19
N LEU A 71 16.36 -14.25 1.07
CA LEU A 71 15.50 -15.21 1.80
C LEU A 71 14.89 -14.58 3.06
N PHE A 72 13.68 -15.03 3.42
CA PHE A 72 13.14 -14.82 4.76
C PHE A 72 13.51 -15.99 5.65
N VAL A 73 14.13 -15.71 6.79
CA VAL A 73 14.60 -16.71 7.75
C VAL A 73 13.82 -16.56 9.05
N LEU A 74 13.23 -17.66 9.53
CA LEU A 74 12.57 -17.68 10.83
C LEU A 74 13.62 -17.69 11.96
N LYS A 75 13.58 -16.71 12.85
CA LYS A 75 14.46 -16.60 14.01
C LYS A 75 14.43 -17.89 14.82
N ASN A 76 15.61 -18.36 15.22
CA ASN A 76 15.80 -19.55 16.06
C ASN A 76 15.39 -20.89 15.40
N TYR A 77 15.05 -20.91 14.11
CA TYR A 77 14.72 -22.13 13.37
C TYR A 77 15.46 -22.18 12.02
N TYR A 78 15.60 -23.37 11.46
CA TYR A 78 16.20 -23.59 10.14
C TYR A 78 15.16 -23.49 9.01
N LEU A 79 14.15 -22.62 9.16
CA LEU A 79 13.13 -22.42 8.13
C LEU A 79 13.49 -21.21 7.28
N GLU A 80 13.70 -21.46 5.99
CA GLU A 80 14.02 -20.45 4.98
C GLU A 80 12.92 -20.42 3.92
N LEU A 81 12.46 -19.21 3.57
CA LEU A 81 11.33 -19.00 2.66
C LEU A 81 11.73 -18.04 1.55
N THR A 82 11.52 -18.47 0.30
CA THR A 82 11.77 -17.65 -0.88
C THR A 82 10.65 -16.62 -1.08
N PRO A 83 10.98 -15.34 -1.38
CA PRO A 83 9.99 -14.29 -1.60
C PRO A 83 8.93 -14.64 -2.63
N GLU A 84 9.30 -15.30 -3.74
CA GLU A 84 8.41 -15.64 -4.86
C GLU A 84 7.21 -16.51 -4.49
N THR A 85 7.34 -17.29 -3.42
CA THR A 85 6.31 -18.21 -2.97
C THR A 85 5.19 -17.48 -2.22
N TYR A 86 5.51 -16.34 -1.61
CA TYR A 86 4.63 -15.65 -0.64
C TYR A 86 4.37 -14.19 -0.99
N LEU A 87 5.10 -13.61 -1.94
CA LEU A 87 4.96 -12.23 -2.38
C LEU A 87 4.47 -12.15 -3.82
N ILE A 88 3.49 -11.27 -4.05
CA ILE A 88 3.12 -10.80 -5.38
C ILE A 88 3.72 -9.40 -5.53
N LEU A 89 4.93 -9.33 -6.08
CA LEU A 89 5.63 -8.07 -6.36
C LEU A 89 5.10 -7.49 -7.68
N LYS A 90 4.74 -6.21 -7.68
CA LYS A 90 4.30 -5.47 -8.88
C LYS A 90 5.38 -4.53 -9.37
#